data_AF-A0A4Z0H2K5-F1
#
_entry.id   AF-A0A4Z0H2K5-F1
#
_cell.length_a   1.000
_cell.length_b   1.000
_cell.length_c   1.000
_cell.angle_alpha   90.00
_cell.angle_beta   90.00
_cell.angle_gamma   90.00
#
_symmetry.space_group_name_H-M   'P 1'
#
loop_
_entity.id
_entity.type
_entity.pdbx_description
1 polymer ?
#
loop_
_entity_poly.entity_id
_entity_poly.type
_entity_poly.pdbx_seq_one_letter_code
_entity_poly.pdbx_strand_id
1 'polypeptide(L)' 'MPKILKVLIFWTLIVPTIITILRIALDFFLGREVELLSYSAVFLGIAAAGLVFAGPLNYLISKSKEA' A
#
# COMPACT_ATOMS: atom_id res chain seq x y z
N MET A 1 5.32 -15.98 -11.06
CA MET A 1 5.26 -15.59 -9.63
C MET A 1 4.05 -16.23 -8.96
N PRO A 2 4.21 -16.78 -7.75
CA PRO A 2 3.10 -17.29 -6.93
C PRO A 2 2.00 -16.24 -6.76
N LYS A 3 0.74 -16.67 -6.71
CA LYS A 3 -0.42 -15.76 -6.57
C LYS A 3 -0.31 -14.88 -5.33
N ILE A 4 0.11 -15.46 -4.20
CA ILE A 4 0.37 -14.75 -2.94
C ILE A 4 1.46 -13.69 -3.10
N LEU A 5 2.55 -14.00 -3.81
CA LEU A 5 3.64 -13.03 -4.01
C LEU A 5 3.18 -11.82 -4.84
N LYS A 6 2.35 -12.04 -5.85
CA LYS A 6 1.74 -10.93 -6.63
C LYS A 6 0.85 -10.05 -5.75
N VAL A 7 0.05 -10.65 -4.88
CA VAL A 7 -0.83 -9.95 -3.94
C VAL A 7 0.00 -9.13 -2.94
N LEU A 8 1.05 -9.71 -2.36
CA LEU A 8 1.95 -9.01 -1.45
C LEU A 8 2.63 -7.81 -2.13
N ILE A 9 3.22 -8.01 -3.32
CA ILE A 9 3.86 -6.91 -4.07
C ILE A 9 2.86 -5.80 -4.38
N PHE A 10 1.63 -6.15 -4.77
CA PHE A 10 0.59 -5.17 -5.06
C PHE A 10 0.24 -4.33 -3.82
N TRP A 11 -0.01 -4.96 -2.68
CA TRP A 11 -0.40 -4.27 -1.46
C TRP A 11 0.75 -3.58 -0.73
N THR A 12 1.98 -4.07 -0.84
CA THR A 12 3.16 -3.53 -0.15
C THR A 12 3.94 -2.48 -0.96
N LEU A 13 3.79 -2.46 -2.29
CA LEU A 13 4.56 -1.52 -3.14
C LEU A 13 3.66 -0.67 -4.02
N ILE A 14 2.77 -1.30 -4.80
CA ILE A 14 1.97 -0.57 -5.80
C ILE A 14 0.98 0.37 -5.10
N VAL A 15 0.19 -0.14 -4.17
CA VAL A 15 -0.80 0.66 -3.43
C VAL A 15 -0.15 1.82 -2.64
N PRO A 16 0.91 1.60 -1.83
CA PRO A 16 1.62 2.68 -1.16
C PRO A 16 2.18 3.73 -2.11
N THR A 17 2.74 3.32 -3.25
CA THR A 17 3.28 4.24 -4.25
C THR A 17 2.19 5.16 -4.79
N ILE A 18 1.05 4.58 -5.21
CA ILE A 18 -0.08 5.35 -5.75
C ILE A 18 -0.60 6.34 -4.71
N ILE A 19 -0.81 5.90 -3.47
CA ILE A 19 -1.32 6.78 -2.41
C ILE A 19 -0.32 7.91 -2.11
N THR A 20 0.97 7.60 -2.10
CA THR A 20 2.03 8.58 -1.86
C THR A 20 2.06 9.64 -2.97
N ILE A 21 1.98 9.22 -4.24
CA ILE A 21 1.92 10.13 -5.39
C ILE A 21 0.67 11.02 -5.31
N LEU A 22 -0.49 10.45 -5.00
CA LEU A 22 -1.73 11.22 -4.83
C LEU A 22 -1.61 12.23 -3.69
N ARG A 23 -0.93 11.86 -2.60
CA ARG A 23 -0.72 12.77 -1.46
C ARG A 23 0.17 13.95 -1.85
N ILE A 24 1.29 13.68 -2.54
CA ILE A 24 2.19 14.73 -3.05
C ILE A 24 1.43 15.66 -4.01
N ALA A 25 0.64 15.10 -4.92
CA ALA A 25 -0.16 15.88 -5.85
C ALA A 25 -1.16 16.79 -5.12
N LEU A 26 -1.88 16.27 -4.11
CA LEU A 26 -2.80 17.07 -3.30
C LEU A 26 -2.09 18.20 -2.55
N ASP A 27 -0.96 17.90 -1.91
CA ASP A 27 -0.21 18.90 -1.16
C ASP A 27 0.34 20.00 -2.10
N PHE A 28 0.74 19.62 -3.32
CA PHE A 28 1.09 20.58 -4.39
C PHE A 28 -0.10 21.47 -4.81
N PHE A 29 -1.27 20.89 -5.09
CA PHE A 29 -2.47 21.64 -5.46
C PHE A 29 -2.97 22.57 -4.35
N LEU A 30 -2.75 22.21 -3.09
CA LEU A 30 -3.15 22.99 -1.91
C LEU A 30 -2.11 24.05 -1.52
N GLY A 31 -0.99 24.17 -2.24
CA GLY A 31 0.07 25.13 -1.96
C GLY A 31 0.82 24.85 -0.64
N ARG A 32 0.82 23.59 -0.18
CA ARG A 32 1.56 23.18 1.03
C ARG A 32 3.03 22.92 0.68
N GLU A 33 3.92 23.11 1.64
CA GLU A 33 5.33 22.76 1.45
C GLU A 33 5.49 21.25 1.22
N VAL A 34 6.18 20.92 0.13
CA VAL A 34 6.42 19.52 -0.27
C VAL A 34 7.72 19.05 0.34
N GLU A 35 7.65 18.42 1.51
CA GLU A 35 8.81 17.82 2.16
C GLU A 35 8.87 16.31 1.87
N LEU A 36 9.80 15.90 1.01
CA LEU A 36 9.89 14.52 0.51
C LEU A 36 9.99 13.45 1.64
N LEU A 37 10.66 13.78 2.74
CA LEU A 37 10.80 12.88 3.88
C LEU A 37 9.47 12.65 4.62
N SER A 38 8.57 13.63 4.65
CA SER A 38 7.26 13.50 5.31
C SER A 38 6.41 12.40 4.66
N TYR A 39 6.52 12.23 3.34
CA TYR A 39 5.80 11.22 2.58
C TYR A 39 6.36 9.80 2.77
N SER A 40 7.60 9.67 3.23
CA SER A 40 8.18 8.37 3.54
C SER A 40 7.42 7.65 4.66
N ALA A 41 6.95 8.39 5.67
CA ALA A 41 6.14 7.83 6.74
C ALA A 41 4.79 7.30 6.22
N VAL A 42 4.16 8.03 5.30
CA VAL A 42 2.92 7.60 4.64
C VAL A 42 3.16 6.33 3.82
N PHE A 43 4.20 6.33 2.99
CA PHE A 43 4.57 5.18 2.18
C PHE A 43 4.84 3.94 3.04
N LEU A 44 5.70 4.08 4.05
CA LEU A 44 6.11 2.98 4.94
C LEU A 44 4.95 2.46 5.78
N GLY A 45 4.07 3.32 6.28
CA GLY A 45 2.88 2.91 7.03
C GLY A 45 1.95 2.03 6.20
N ILE A 46 1.67 2.42 4.96
CA ILE A 46 0.81 1.65 4.06
C ILE A 46 1.52 0.37 3.60
N ALA A 47 2.82 0.44 3.31
CA ALA A 47 3.61 -0.73 2.92
C ALA A 47 3.66 -1.78 4.03
N ALA A 48 3.87 -1.36 5.28
CA ALA A 48 3.81 -2.23 6.46
C ALA A 48 2.41 -2.85 6.61
N ALA A 49 1.35 -2.07 6.44
CA ALA A 49 -0.02 -2.61 6.44
C ALA A 49 -0.23 -3.65 5.33
N GLY A 50 0.25 -3.38 4.11
CA GLY A 50 0.19 -4.34 3.01
C GLY A 50 0.92 -5.64 3.34
N LEU A 51 2.09 -5.56 3.96
CA LEU A 51 2.89 -6.75 4.29
C LEU A 51 2.27 -7.57 5.44
N VAL A 52 1.78 -6.89 6.48
CA VAL A 52 1.20 -7.54 7.67
C VAL A 52 -0.19 -8.11 7.38
N PHE A 53 -1.04 -7.38 6.66
CA PHE A 53 -2.45 -7.76 6.47
C PHE A 53 -2.72 -8.53 5.17
N ALA A 54 -2.00 -8.30 4.07
CA ALA A 54 -2.38 -8.92 2.79
C ALA A 54 -2.25 -10.45 2.78
N GLY A 55 -1.29 -11.01 3.52
CA GLY A 55 -1.13 -12.46 3.68
C GLY A 55 -2.34 -13.10 4.36
N PRO A 56 -2.64 -12.73 5.63
CA PRO A 56 -3.82 -13.20 6.35
C PRO A 56 -5.13 -12.95 5.59
N LEU A 57 -5.32 -11.77 4.99
CA LEU A 57 -6.53 -11.44 4.24
C LEU A 57 -6.71 -12.37 3.03
N ASN A 58 -5.64 -12.62 2.28
CA ASN A 58 -5.70 -13.50 1.12
C ASN A 58 -5.93 -14.98 1.51
N TYR A 59 -5.41 -15.41 2.67
CA TYR A 59 -5.72 -16.73 3.23
C TYR A 59 -7.21 -16.85 3.56
N LEU A 60 -7.78 -15.87 4.27
CA LEU A 60 -9.21 -15.85 4.62
C LEU A 60 -10.10 -15.85 3.37
N ILE A 61 -9.76 -15.07 2.34
CA ILE A 61 -10.48 -15.05 1.06
C ILE A 61 -10.38 -16.39 0.33
N SER A 62 -9.24 -17.07 0.40
CA SER A 62 -9.10 -18.41 -0.17
C SER A 62 -10.00 -19.39 0.57
N LYS A 63 -9.96 -19.36 1.90
CA LYS A 63 -10.75 -20.25 2.76
C LYS A 63 -12.24 -20.04 2.59
N SER A 64 -12.71 -18.80 2.41
CA SER A 64 -14.12 -18.50 2.21
C SER A 64 -14.68 -19.01 0.88
N LYS A 65 -13.83 -19.39 -0.09
CA LYS A 65 -14.24 -19.96 -1.38
C LYS A 65 -14.25 -21.49 -1.38
N GLU A 66 -13.75 -22.10 -0.30
CA GLU A 66 -13.79 -23.55 -0.07
C GLU A 66 -15.05 -23.98 0.71
N ALA A 67 -15.81 -23.01 1.23
CA ALA A 67 -17.09 -23.21 1.93
C ALA A 67 -18.26 -23.06 0.94
#